data_AF-A0AAD0AB91-F1
#
_entry.id   AF-A0AAD0AB91-F1
#
_cell.length_a   1.000
_cell.length_b   1.000
_cell.length_c   1.000
_cell.angle_alpha   90.00
_cell.angle_beta   90.00
_cell.angle_gamma   90.00
#
_symmetry.space_group_name_H-M   'P 1'
#
loop_
_entity.id
_entity.type
_entity.pdbx_description
1 polymer ?
#
loop_
_entity_poly.entity_id
_entity_poly.type
_entity_poly.pdbx_seq_one_letter_code
_entity_poly.pdbx_strand_id
1 'polypeptide(L)'
;MLSTYLDYFSGSFGISLVFWPLASLILTLPILALIYNRYHRLRLTAAMAAYLTVLYLLALVFFTLWPMPDDRAAFCATHHLSPQLNPLQFLTDLSTGGRMAMLQILLNVVFFLPLGFIMGRVFRWRFILALPVALLVSLFIETAQLTGVFGIVGCAYRLFDVDDLIWNTSGAIIGYLVAMVANKLVPTRQADAAQLVTNPGFIHRAVSLALDLLLATILSMSLGMGVTYAVHRLGTYQLDGHYRFGGLLIAPSALDVFGMVVNLVMLLIFELLIPLPRRGRTLGATFTHMTVETKQRHGWSRFLFYLFRTAVILAVFGPWTGNVQIATRILALLLLVFYLIKRQMPYDLLPGTAYREEDTGAEESFDDRRG
;
A
#
# COMPACT_ATOMS: atom_id res chain seq x y z
N MET A 1 1.31 16.52 -30.89
CA MET A 1 0.79 15.12 -30.93
C MET A 1 0.54 14.57 -29.53
N LEU A 2 1.53 14.49 -28.63
CA LEU A 2 1.27 14.06 -27.24
C LEU A 2 0.41 15.07 -26.45
N SER A 3 0.67 16.37 -26.62
CA SER A 3 -0.13 17.45 -26.01
C SER A 3 -1.58 17.44 -26.50
N THR A 4 -1.78 17.33 -27.82
CA THR A 4 -3.10 17.27 -28.46
C THR A 4 -3.91 16.02 -28.11
N TYR A 5 -3.23 14.90 -27.80
CA TYR A 5 -3.89 13.68 -27.32
C TYR A 5 -4.29 13.82 -25.85
N LEU A 6 -3.47 14.48 -25.02
CA LEU A 6 -3.77 14.74 -23.61
C LEU A 6 -4.86 15.81 -23.42
N ASP A 7 -4.96 16.79 -24.31
CA ASP A 7 -6.01 17.82 -24.30
C ASP A 7 -7.43 17.25 -24.55
N TYR A 8 -7.52 16.04 -25.15
CA TYR A 8 -8.77 15.32 -25.36
C TYR A 8 -9.23 14.54 -24.12
N PHE A 9 -8.31 14.27 -23.19
CA PHE A 9 -8.63 13.61 -21.93
C PHE A 9 -8.89 14.67 -20.87
N SER A 10 -10.07 14.58 -20.25
CA SER A 10 -10.57 15.47 -19.20
C SER A 10 -9.51 15.89 -18.19
N GLY A 11 -9.62 17.09 -17.61
CA GLY A 11 -8.71 17.54 -16.54
C GLY A 11 -8.63 16.53 -15.38
N SER A 12 -9.72 15.80 -15.18
CA SER A 12 -9.86 14.65 -14.29
C SER A 12 -8.90 13.48 -14.59
N PHE A 13 -8.62 13.16 -15.86
CA PHE A 13 -7.66 12.11 -16.26
C PHE A 13 -6.21 12.52 -16.01
N GLY A 14 -5.86 13.79 -16.28
CA GLY A 14 -4.53 14.33 -15.96
C GLY A 14 -4.21 14.24 -14.46
N ILE A 15 -5.20 14.53 -13.61
CA ILE A 15 -5.10 14.36 -12.15
C ILE A 15 -4.86 12.88 -11.80
N SER A 16 -5.63 11.95 -12.36
CA SER A 16 -5.43 10.51 -12.12
C SER A 16 -4.02 10.04 -12.51
N LEU A 17 -3.45 10.55 -13.60
CA LEU A 17 -2.08 10.20 -14.03
C LEU A 17 -1.00 10.56 -12.99
N VAL A 18 -1.20 11.64 -12.23
CA VAL A 18 -0.28 12.11 -11.20
C VAL A 18 -0.51 11.39 -9.86
N PHE A 19 -1.78 11.16 -9.49
CA PHE A 19 -2.12 10.62 -8.18
C PHE A 19 -2.06 9.08 -8.09
N TRP A 20 -2.22 8.34 -9.20
CA TRP A 20 -2.23 6.87 -9.15
C TRP A 20 -0.92 6.29 -8.55
N PRO A 21 0.28 6.74 -8.94
CA PRO A 21 1.51 6.16 -8.41
C PRO A 21 1.66 6.44 -6.91
N LEU A 22 1.21 7.61 -6.45
CA LEU A 22 1.23 7.98 -5.03
C LEU A 22 0.22 7.16 -4.21
N ALA A 23 -1.02 7.03 -4.70
CA ALA A 23 -2.03 6.17 -4.08
C ALA A 23 -1.55 4.71 -4.02
N SER A 24 -0.89 4.23 -5.08
CA SER A 24 -0.32 2.89 -5.11
C SER A 24 0.74 2.70 -4.04
N LEU A 25 1.61 3.68 -3.80
CA LEU A 25 2.66 3.60 -2.79
C LEU A 25 2.06 3.48 -1.37
N ILE A 26 1.03 4.27 -1.07
CA ILE A 26 0.34 4.25 0.23
C ILE A 26 -0.34 2.89 0.46
N LEU A 27 -1.09 2.41 -0.54
CA LEU A 27 -1.81 1.13 -0.48
C LEU A 27 -0.89 -0.10 -0.59
N THR A 28 0.36 0.08 -1.03
CA THR A 28 1.36 -0.99 -1.08
C THR A 28 1.79 -1.43 0.31
N LEU A 29 1.87 -0.52 1.29
CA LEU A 29 2.30 -0.86 2.65
C LEU A 29 1.43 -1.96 3.28
N PRO A 30 0.08 -1.86 3.33
CA PRO A 30 -0.76 -2.92 3.88
C PRO A 30 -0.74 -4.21 3.04
N ILE A 31 -0.66 -4.13 1.71
CA ILE A 31 -0.61 -5.34 0.85
C ILE A 31 0.73 -6.07 0.99
N LEU A 32 1.85 -5.34 1.05
CA LEU A 32 3.17 -5.90 1.34
C LEU A 32 3.18 -6.57 2.72
N ALA A 33 2.49 -5.96 3.68
CA ALA A 33 2.22 -6.56 4.97
C ALA A 33 1.48 -7.91 4.82
N LEU A 34 0.32 -7.94 4.15
CA LEU A 34 -0.46 -9.17 3.94
C LEU A 34 0.35 -10.27 3.22
N ILE A 35 1.12 -9.91 2.20
CA ILE A 35 2.01 -10.83 1.47
C ILE A 35 3.11 -11.34 2.39
N TYR A 36 3.68 -10.48 3.24
CA TYR A 36 4.68 -10.90 4.22
C TYR A 36 4.12 -11.93 5.21
N ASN A 37 2.92 -11.71 5.75
CA ASN A 37 2.30 -12.65 6.68
C ASN A 37 2.05 -14.05 6.06
N ARG A 38 2.11 -14.16 4.72
CA ARG A 38 1.95 -15.43 3.99
C ARG A 38 3.28 -16.11 3.63
N TYR A 39 4.36 -15.35 3.49
CA TYR A 39 5.63 -15.85 2.94
C TYR A 39 6.84 -15.66 3.86
N HIS A 40 6.69 -14.92 4.95
CA HIS A 40 7.66 -14.72 6.04
C HIS A 40 9.06 -14.26 5.60
N ARG A 41 9.19 -13.69 4.40
CA ARG A 41 10.41 -13.04 3.88
C ARG A 41 10.09 -11.73 3.16
N LEU A 42 10.68 -10.62 3.64
CA LEU A 42 10.72 -9.35 2.91
C LEU A 42 11.97 -9.30 2.04
N ARG A 43 11.86 -9.75 0.79
CA ARG A 43 12.85 -9.48 -0.27
C ARG A 43 12.41 -8.26 -1.07
N LEU A 44 13.38 -7.56 -1.67
CA LEU A 44 13.10 -6.47 -2.62
C LEU A 44 12.11 -6.93 -3.70
N THR A 45 12.25 -8.16 -4.19
CA THR A 45 11.35 -8.74 -5.18
C THR A 45 9.91 -8.91 -4.67
N ALA A 46 9.71 -9.22 -3.39
CA ALA A 46 8.37 -9.28 -2.78
C ALA A 46 7.77 -7.88 -2.62
N ALA A 47 8.59 -6.90 -2.22
CA ALA A 47 8.18 -5.49 -2.15
C ALA A 47 7.80 -4.93 -3.53
N MET A 48 8.62 -5.22 -4.56
CA MET A 48 8.32 -4.86 -5.95
C MET A 48 7.07 -5.55 -6.46
N ALA A 49 6.89 -6.85 -6.19
CA ALA A 49 5.68 -7.58 -6.59
C ALA A 49 4.42 -7.02 -5.92
N ALA A 50 4.49 -6.67 -4.63
CA ALA A 50 3.40 -6.02 -3.92
C ALA A 50 3.08 -4.66 -4.55
N TYR A 51 4.10 -3.81 -4.75
CA TYR A 51 3.95 -2.50 -5.37
C TYR A 51 3.33 -2.60 -6.76
N LEU A 52 3.87 -3.45 -7.63
CA LEU A 52 3.36 -3.66 -8.99
C LEU A 52 1.93 -4.22 -8.98
N THR A 53 1.58 -5.05 -7.99
CA THR A 53 0.19 -5.53 -7.81
C THR A 53 -0.74 -4.38 -7.50
N VAL A 54 -0.39 -3.52 -6.53
CA VAL A 54 -1.24 -2.37 -6.18
C VAL A 54 -1.32 -1.37 -7.33
N LEU A 55 -0.18 -1.08 -7.95
CA LEU A 55 -0.08 -0.21 -9.12
C LEU A 55 -1.00 -0.69 -10.23
N TYR A 56 -0.98 -2.00 -10.53
CA TYR A 56 -1.83 -2.62 -11.52
C TYR A 56 -3.31 -2.56 -11.13
N LEU A 57 -3.68 -2.94 -9.90
CA LEU A 57 -5.10 -2.95 -9.47
C LEU A 57 -5.70 -1.55 -9.50
N LEU A 58 -4.93 -0.53 -9.11
CA LEU A 58 -5.36 0.86 -9.26
C LEU A 58 -5.43 1.27 -10.73
N ALA A 59 -4.43 0.92 -11.55
CA ALA A 59 -4.46 1.21 -12.98
C ALA A 59 -5.68 0.56 -13.67
N LEU A 60 -6.06 -0.66 -13.26
CA LEU A 60 -7.26 -1.34 -13.74
C LEU A 60 -8.49 -0.47 -13.48
N VAL A 61 -8.74 -0.10 -12.23
CA VAL A 61 -9.88 0.76 -11.86
C VAL A 61 -9.82 2.13 -12.56
N PHE A 62 -8.66 2.79 -12.55
CA PHE A 62 -8.52 4.12 -13.12
C PHE A 62 -8.71 4.11 -14.64
N PHE A 63 -8.08 3.21 -15.39
CA PHE A 63 -8.19 3.26 -16.85
C PHE A 63 -9.49 2.66 -17.39
N THR A 64 -10.15 1.77 -16.64
CA THR A 64 -11.48 1.31 -17.06
C THR A 64 -12.60 2.27 -16.69
N LEU A 65 -12.43 3.16 -15.72
CA LEU A 65 -13.48 4.12 -15.31
C LEU A 65 -13.19 5.58 -15.69
N TRP A 66 -11.92 5.97 -15.83
CA TRP A 66 -11.51 7.27 -16.31
C TRP A 66 -10.98 7.17 -17.77
N PRO A 67 -11.20 8.20 -18.62
CA PRO A 67 -11.81 9.49 -18.36
C PRO A 67 -13.34 9.42 -18.30
N MET A 68 -13.93 9.79 -17.14
CA MET A 68 -15.33 10.17 -17.10
C MET A 68 -15.50 11.57 -17.73
N PRO A 69 -16.68 11.90 -18.30
CA PRO A 69 -16.94 13.24 -18.82
C PRO A 69 -16.86 14.29 -17.69
N ASP A 70 -16.21 15.42 -17.97
CA ASP A 70 -16.12 16.54 -17.02
C ASP A 70 -17.51 17.21 -16.84
N ASP A 71 -18.23 17.46 -17.95
CA ASP A 71 -19.64 17.86 -17.93
C ASP A 71 -20.56 16.65 -18.15
N ARG A 72 -20.95 16.05 -17.03
CA ARG A 72 -21.79 14.85 -16.99
C ARG A 72 -23.20 15.11 -17.53
N ALA A 73 -23.77 16.29 -17.24
CA ALA A 73 -25.14 16.63 -17.62
C ALA A 73 -25.25 16.80 -19.14
N ALA A 74 -24.31 17.53 -19.75
CA ALA A 74 -24.26 17.70 -21.20
C ALA A 74 -24.02 16.36 -21.93
N PHE A 75 -23.12 15.52 -21.39
CA PHE A 75 -22.86 14.19 -21.95
C PHE A 75 -24.12 13.31 -21.93
N CYS A 76 -24.79 13.20 -20.78
CA CYS A 76 -25.97 12.36 -20.63
C CYS A 76 -27.20 12.87 -21.40
N ALA A 77 -27.28 14.17 -21.69
CA ALA A 77 -28.34 14.73 -22.54
C ALA A 77 -28.22 14.30 -24.01
N THR A 78 -27.04 13.86 -24.45
CA THR A 78 -26.75 13.55 -25.86
C THR A 78 -26.43 12.07 -26.11
N HIS A 79 -26.14 11.30 -25.06
CA HIS A 79 -25.72 9.90 -25.18
C HIS A 79 -26.71 8.95 -24.47
N HIS A 80 -27.19 7.95 -25.21
CA HIS A 80 -28.09 6.91 -24.72
C HIS A 80 -27.55 5.53 -25.09
N LEU A 81 -26.48 5.13 -24.41
CA LEU A 81 -25.84 3.83 -24.62
C LEU A 81 -26.71 2.72 -24.00
N SER A 82 -27.10 1.74 -24.82
CA SER A 82 -27.80 0.54 -24.37
C SER A 82 -26.81 -0.63 -24.31
N PRO A 83 -26.94 -1.54 -23.32
CA PRO A 83 -26.00 -2.65 -23.17
C PRO A 83 -26.03 -3.57 -24.39
N GLN A 84 -24.85 -3.98 -24.82
CA GLN A 84 -24.64 -5.03 -25.79
C GLN A 84 -24.64 -6.36 -25.01
N LEU A 85 -25.50 -7.31 -25.40
CA LEU A 85 -25.65 -8.59 -24.69
C LEU A 85 -25.40 -9.83 -25.57
N ASN A 86 -25.02 -9.66 -26.85
CA ASN A 86 -24.79 -10.76 -27.76
C ASN A 86 -23.31 -11.21 -27.68
N PRO A 87 -23.01 -12.43 -27.19
CA PRO A 87 -21.64 -12.91 -26.94
C PRO A 87 -20.84 -13.27 -28.21
N LEU A 88 -21.33 -12.87 -29.38
CA LEU A 88 -20.73 -13.10 -30.69
C LEU A 88 -20.67 -11.81 -31.53
N GLN A 89 -20.92 -10.65 -30.93
CA GLN A 89 -20.93 -9.38 -31.65
C GLN A 89 -19.53 -8.99 -32.14
N PHE A 90 -18.49 -9.44 -31.44
CA PHE A 90 -17.10 -9.28 -31.83
C PHE A 90 -16.82 -9.80 -33.25
N LEU A 91 -17.57 -10.80 -33.75
CA LEU A 91 -17.44 -11.28 -35.13
C LEU A 91 -17.86 -10.21 -36.13
N THR A 92 -19.00 -9.58 -35.89
CA THR A 92 -19.50 -8.44 -36.66
C THR A 92 -18.55 -7.26 -36.54
N ASP A 93 -18.09 -6.95 -35.33
CA ASP A 93 -17.22 -5.81 -35.06
C ASP A 93 -15.83 -5.99 -35.67
N LEU A 94 -15.29 -7.22 -35.71
CA LEU A 94 -14.06 -7.51 -36.44
C LEU A 94 -14.23 -7.33 -37.94
N SER A 95 -15.36 -7.78 -38.50
CA SER A 95 -15.63 -7.64 -39.94
C SER A 95 -15.84 -6.19 -40.38
N THR A 96 -16.36 -5.33 -39.50
CA THR A 96 -16.75 -3.95 -39.83
C THR A 96 -15.78 -2.91 -39.27
N GLY A 97 -15.27 -3.10 -38.07
CA GLY A 97 -14.35 -2.20 -37.35
C GLY A 97 -12.87 -2.50 -37.57
N GLY A 98 -12.53 -3.63 -38.20
CA GLY A 98 -11.17 -3.97 -38.63
C GLY A 98 -10.13 -3.85 -37.51
N ARG A 99 -9.13 -2.97 -37.69
CA ARG A 99 -8.00 -2.82 -36.76
C ARG A 99 -8.42 -2.38 -35.36
N MET A 100 -9.44 -1.52 -35.23
CA MET A 100 -9.84 -0.99 -33.93
C MET A 100 -10.52 -2.06 -33.07
N ALA A 101 -11.41 -2.86 -33.66
CA ALA A 101 -12.03 -4.00 -32.98
C ALA A 101 -10.98 -5.04 -32.56
N MET A 102 -9.99 -5.32 -33.42
CA MET A 102 -8.88 -6.22 -33.06
C MET A 102 -8.04 -5.68 -31.89
N LEU A 103 -7.76 -4.38 -31.87
CA LEU A 103 -7.03 -3.75 -30.77
C LEU A 103 -7.83 -3.77 -29.46
N GLN A 104 -9.14 -3.57 -29.50
CA GLN A 104 -10.00 -3.66 -28.31
C GLN A 104 -9.89 -5.06 -27.67
N ILE A 105 -10.07 -6.11 -28.48
CA ILE A 105 -9.93 -7.51 -28.03
C ILE A 105 -8.54 -7.75 -27.42
N LEU A 106 -7.48 -7.38 -28.15
CA LEU A 106 -6.10 -7.62 -27.70
C LEU A 106 -5.77 -6.85 -26.42
N LEU A 107 -6.20 -5.60 -26.31
CA LEU A 107 -5.97 -4.78 -25.13
C LEU A 107 -6.75 -5.30 -23.92
N ASN A 108 -8.00 -5.74 -24.08
CA ASN A 108 -8.79 -6.36 -23.00
C ASN A 108 -8.10 -7.61 -22.45
N VAL A 109 -7.62 -8.49 -23.35
CA VAL A 109 -6.83 -9.68 -22.97
C VAL A 109 -5.54 -9.28 -22.24
N VAL A 110 -4.74 -8.37 -22.81
CA VAL A 110 -3.46 -7.94 -22.22
C VAL A 110 -3.68 -7.25 -20.87
N PHE A 111 -4.75 -6.49 -20.73
CA PHE A 111 -5.02 -5.71 -19.52
C PHE A 111 -5.46 -6.58 -18.35
N PHE A 112 -6.10 -7.74 -18.60
CA PHE A 112 -6.46 -8.70 -17.55
C PHE A 112 -5.43 -9.81 -17.31
N LEU A 113 -4.42 -9.95 -18.17
CA LEU A 113 -3.33 -10.91 -17.98
C LEU A 113 -2.63 -10.75 -16.61
N PRO A 114 -2.26 -9.55 -16.15
CA PRO A 114 -1.63 -9.39 -14.84
C PRO A 114 -2.53 -9.83 -13.68
N LEU A 115 -3.85 -9.64 -13.76
CA LEU A 115 -4.80 -10.09 -12.71
C LEU A 115 -4.68 -11.60 -12.49
N GLY A 116 -4.76 -12.38 -13.58
CA GLY A 116 -4.57 -13.83 -13.55
C GLY A 116 -3.21 -14.25 -13.01
N PHE A 117 -2.16 -13.59 -13.49
CA PHE A 117 -0.79 -13.87 -13.04
C PHE A 117 -0.62 -13.61 -11.55
N ILE A 118 -1.12 -12.49 -11.03
CA ILE A 118 -1.05 -12.11 -9.62
C ILE A 118 -1.80 -13.12 -8.75
N MET A 119 -3.02 -13.51 -9.12
CA MET A 119 -3.79 -14.52 -8.38
C MET A 119 -3.05 -15.86 -8.29
N GLY A 120 -2.48 -16.34 -9.40
CA GLY A 120 -1.75 -17.62 -9.44
C GLY A 120 -0.34 -17.58 -8.83
N ARG A 121 0.40 -16.49 -9.00
CA ARG A 121 1.83 -16.40 -8.64
C ARG A 121 2.09 -15.71 -7.31
N VAL A 122 1.35 -14.64 -7.02
CA VAL A 122 1.54 -13.81 -5.81
C VAL A 122 0.65 -14.32 -4.70
N PHE A 123 -0.64 -14.54 -4.96
CA PHE A 123 -1.58 -15.02 -3.94
C PHE A 123 -1.75 -16.54 -3.89
N ARG A 124 -1.22 -17.26 -4.90
CA ARG A 124 -1.32 -18.73 -5.00
C ARG A 124 -2.75 -19.25 -4.84
N TRP A 125 -3.70 -18.54 -5.43
CA TRP A 125 -5.10 -18.97 -5.46
C TRP A 125 -5.24 -20.19 -6.36
N ARG A 126 -6.14 -21.10 -6.00
CA ARG A 126 -6.55 -22.21 -6.86
C ARG A 126 -7.32 -21.65 -8.05
N PHE A 127 -7.16 -22.23 -9.23
CA PHE A 127 -7.82 -21.78 -10.45
C PHE A 127 -9.35 -21.64 -10.28
N ILE A 128 -9.97 -22.57 -9.55
CA ILE A 128 -11.41 -22.57 -9.24
C ILE A 128 -11.88 -21.33 -8.46
N LEU A 129 -10.98 -20.65 -7.74
CA LEU A 129 -11.27 -19.37 -7.06
C LEU A 129 -10.87 -18.18 -7.94
N ALA A 130 -9.76 -18.30 -8.68
CA ALA A 130 -9.25 -17.23 -9.51
C ALA A 130 -10.17 -16.89 -10.69
N LEU A 131 -10.74 -17.92 -11.34
CA LEU A 131 -11.61 -17.77 -12.50
C LEU A 131 -12.90 -16.97 -12.20
N PRO A 132 -13.74 -17.35 -11.21
CA PRO A 132 -14.94 -16.59 -10.91
C PRO A 132 -14.61 -15.17 -10.44
N VAL A 133 -13.49 -14.96 -9.73
CA VAL A 133 -13.08 -13.61 -9.33
C VAL A 133 -12.69 -12.76 -10.54
N ALA A 134 -11.96 -13.30 -11.52
CA ALA A 134 -11.65 -12.57 -12.75
C ALA A 134 -12.90 -12.12 -13.49
N LEU A 135 -13.88 -13.03 -13.63
CA LEU A 135 -15.16 -12.72 -14.25
C LEU A 135 -15.93 -11.66 -13.46
N LEU A 136 -15.99 -11.79 -12.13
CA LEU A 136 -16.66 -10.82 -11.26
C LEU A 136 -16.00 -9.44 -11.30
N VAL A 137 -14.67 -9.36 -11.40
CA VAL A 137 -13.95 -8.09 -11.57
C VAL A 137 -14.30 -7.46 -12.91
N SER A 138 -14.32 -8.23 -14.00
CA SER A 138 -14.75 -7.72 -15.31
C SER A 138 -16.20 -7.25 -15.27
N LEU A 139 -17.10 -8.06 -14.70
CA LEU A 139 -18.52 -7.73 -14.56
C LEU A 139 -18.73 -6.47 -13.70
N PHE A 140 -17.98 -6.33 -12.61
CA PHE A 140 -18.02 -5.14 -11.77
C PHE A 140 -17.65 -3.88 -12.55
N ILE A 141 -16.62 -3.96 -13.39
CA ILE A 141 -16.19 -2.84 -14.24
C ILE A 141 -17.27 -2.48 -15.26
N GLU A 142 -17.77 -3.45 -16.02
CA GLU A 142 -18.83 -3.23 -17.01
C GLU A 142 -20.10 -2.66 -16.33
N THR A 143 -20.47 -3.19 -15.16
CA THR A 143 -21.61 -2.69 -14.37
C THR A 143 -21.39 -1.25 -13.90
N ALA A 144 -20.17 -0.93 -13.45
CA ALA A 144 -19.83 0.43 -13.07
C ALA A 144 -19.93 1.37 -14.28
N GLN A 145 -19.52 0.95 -15.47
CA GLN A 145 -19.67 1.76 -16.69
C GLN A 145 -21.13 1.97 -17.09
N LEU A 146 -21.93 0.89 -17.08
CA LEU A 146 -23.37 0.90 -17.39
C LEU A 146 -24.15 1.85 -16.46
N THR A 147 -23.80 1.84 -15.18
CA THR A 147 -24.50 2.63 -14.15
C THR A 147 -23.91 4.02 -13.96
N GLY A 148 -22.91 4.42 -14.74
CA GLY A 148 -22.29 5.74 -14.60
C GLY A 148 -21.49 5.88 -13.31
N VAL A 149 -20.65 4.90 -13.00
CA VAL A 149 -19.95 4.70 -11.73
C VAL A 149 -20.93 4.71 -10.56
N PHE A 150 -21.93 3.81 -10.62
CA PHE A 150 -22.97 3.67 -9.59
C PHE A 150 -23.73 4.97 -9.30
N GLY A 151 -24.08 5.71 -10.36
CA GLY A 151 -24.89 6.93 -10.29
C GLY A 151 -24.10 8.24 -10.19
N ILE A 152 -22.76 8.22 -10.15
CA ILE A 152 -21.93 9.44 -10.11
C ILE A 152 -22.07 10.28 -11.39
N VAL A 153 -22.16 9.62 -12.56
CA VAL A 153 -22.30 10.27 -13.87
C VAL A 153 -23.77 10.49 -14.24
N GLY A 154 -24.67 9.62 -13.77
CA GLY A 154 -26.12 9.71 -14.02
C GLY A 154 -26.61 9.01 -15.29
N CYS A 155 -25.71 8.52 -16.15
CA CYS A 155 -26.00 7.67 -17.30
C CYS A 155 -24.83 6.73 -17.62
N ALA A 156 -25.04 5.77 -18.52
CA ALA A 156 -23.98 4.97 -19.10
C ALA A 156 -23.06 5.86 -19.96
N TYR A 157 -21.77 5.93 -19.62
CA TYR A 157 -20.77 6.72 -20.36
C TYR A 157 -19.78 5.87 -21.17
N ARG A 158 -19.85 4.55 -21.01
CA ARG A 158 -19.24 3.55 -21.88
C ARG A 158 -20.25 2.44 -22.14
N LEU A 159 -20.06 1.72 -23.24
CA LEU A 159 -20.91 0.60 -23.64
C LEU A 159 -20.62 -0.58 -22.72
N PHE A 160 -21.64 -1.13 -22.07
CA PHE A 160 -21.55 -2.44 -21.44
C PHE A 160 -21.50 -3.50 -22.53
N ASP A 161 -20.46 -4.31 -22.55
CA ASP A 161 -20.25 -5.33 -23.59
C ASP A 161 -19.99 -6.72 -22.99
N VAL A 162 -20.81 -7.70 -23.38
CA VAL A 162 -20.62 -9.09 -22.95
C VAL A 162 -19.35 -9.71 -23.55
N ASP A 163 -18.95 -9.28 -24.75
CA ASP A 163 -17.71 -9.74 -25.37
C ASP A 163 -16.47 -9.29 -24.57
N ASP A 164 -16.53 -8.10 -23.96
CA ASP A 164 -15.46 -7.62 -23.08
C ASP A 164 -15.30 -8.50 -21.83
N LEU A 165 -16.41 -9.03 -21.27
CA LEU A 165 -16.34 -10.03 -20.19
C LEU A 165 -15.58 -11.29 -20.63
N ILE A 166 -15.80 -11.74 -21.86
CA ILE A 166 -15.15 -12.93 -22.43
C ILE A 166 -13.64 -12.67 -22.60
N TRP A 167 -13.26 -11.55 -23.20
CA TRP A 167 -11.86 -11.24 -23.49
C TRP A 167 -11.06 -10.90 -22.24
N ASN A 168 -11.64 -10.16 -21.30
CA ASN A 168 -11.04 -9.90 -20.00
C ASN A 168 -10.82 -11.20 -19.20
N THR A 169 -11.83 -12.07 -19.15
CA THR A 169 -11.72 -13.37 -18.47
C THR A 169 -10.67 -14.26 -19.15
N SER A 170 -10.61 -14.25 -20.49
CA SER A 170 -9.60 -14.97 -21.28
C SER A 170 -8.18 -14.47 -20.98
N GLY A 171 -7.99 -13.15 -20.87
CA GLY A 171 -6.75 -12.55 -20.42
C GLY A 171 -6.30 -13.06 -19.05
N ALA A 172 -7.21 -13.07 -18.08
CA ALA A 172 -6.92 -13.58 -16.74
C ALA A 172 -6.59 -15.09 -16.75
N ILE A 173 -7.26 -15.90 -17.58
CA ILE A 173 -6.90 -17.32 -17.75
C ILE A 173 -5.47 -17.45 -18.27
N ILE A 174 -5.12 -16.76 -19.35
CA ILE A 174 -3.77 -16.78 -19.93
C ILE A 174 -2.73 -16.36 -18.90
N GLY A 175 -2.98 -15.28 -18.17
CA GLY A 175 -2.10 -14.81 -17.10
C GLY A 175 -1.89 -15.85 -15.99
N TYR A 176 -2.96 -16.56 -15.61
CA TYR A 176 -2.88 -17.64 -14.64
C TYR A 176 -2.05 -18.83 -15.16
N LEU A 177 -2.21 -19.21 -16.44
CA LEU A 177 -1.38 -20.24 -17.08
C LEU A 177 0.11 -19.85 -17.04
N VAL A 178 0.43 -18.60 -17.38
CA VAL A 178 1.79 -18.05 -17.29
C VAL A 178 2.32 -18.14 -15.85
N ALA A 179 1.49 -17.82 -14.84
CA ALA A 179 1.87 -17.98 -13.44
C ALA A 179 2.17 -19.43 -13.05
N MET A 180 1.42 -20.40 -13.56
CA MET A 180 1.70 -21.83 -13.32
C MET A 180 3.05 -22.25 -13.91
N VAL A 181 3.36 -21.83 -15.14
CA VAL A 181 4.68 -22.07 -15.76
C VAL A 181 5.78 -21.41 -14.93
N ALA A 182 5.59 -20.15 -14.53
CA ALA A 182 6.56 -19.42 -13.71
C ALA A 182 6.79 -20.07 -12.34
N ASN A 183 5.75 -20.63 -11.71
CA ASN A 183 5.87 -21.37 -10.45
C ASN A 183 6.70 -22.66 -10.60
N LYS A 184 6.62 -23.33 -11.77
CA LYS A 184 7.43 -24.52 -12.07
C LYS A 184 8.90 -24.18 -12.33
N LEU A 185 9.15 -23.09 -13.05
CA LEU A 185 10.51 -22.64 -13.39
C LEU A 185 11.23 -21.98 -12.22
N VAL A 186 10.50 -21.23 -11.38
CA VAL A 186 11.04 -20.50 -10.23
C VAL A 186 10.20 -20.81 -8.98
N PRO A 187 10.45 -21.97 -8.34
CA PRO A 187 9.75 -22.35 -7.12
C PRO A 187 9.98 -21.33 -6.02
N THR A 188 8.89 -20.86 -5.40
CA THR A 188 8.99 -19.95 -4.26
C THR A 188 9.13 -20.76 -2.98
N ARG A 189 10.33 -20.74 -2.38
CA ARG A 189 10.57 -21.31 -1.03
C ARG A 189 9.68 -20.61 0.00
N GLN A 190 8.90 -21.38 0.74
CA GLN A 190 8.25 -20.91 1.96
C GLN A 190 9.32 -20.76 3.04
N ALA A 191 9.27 -19.67 3.80
CA ALA A 191 10.01 -19.55 5.06
C ALA A 191 9.05 -19.90 6.20
N ASP A 192 9.55 -20.58 7.23
CA ASP A 192 8.74 -21.02 8.35
C ASP A 192 8.09 -19.84 9.08
N ALA A 193 6.77 -19.91 9.20
CA ALA A 193 5.93 -18.84 9.72
C ALA A 193 6.19 -18.47 11.19
N ALA A 194 6.76 -19.41 11.94
CA ALA A 194 6.95 -19.30 13.37
C ALA A 194 8.25 -18.57 13.77
N GLN A 195 9.22 -18.43 12.86
CA GLN A 195 10.54 -17.94 13.25
C GLN A 195 10.60 -16.42 13.39
N LEU A 196 10.99 -15.95 14.58
CA LEU A 196 11.26 -14.54 14.83
C LEU A 196 12.56 -14.12 14.14
N VAL A 197 12.49 -13.12 13.25
CA VAL A 197 13.67 -12.59 12.57
C VAL A 197 14.42 -11.63 13.51
N THR A 198 15.53 -12.11 14.07
CA THR A 198 16.41 -11.37 15.00
C THR A 198 17.49 -10.56 14.29
N ASN A 199 17.83 -10.92 13.04
CA ASN A 199 18.77 -10.18 12.20
C ASN A 199 18.11 -9.67 10.90
N PRO A 200 17.15 -8.74 10.99
CA PRO A 200 16.41 -8.26 9.83
C PRO A 200 17.29 -7.38 8.93
N GLY A 201 17.20 -7.60 7.61
CA GLY A 201 17.82 -6.76 6.59
C GLY A 201 17.14 -5.39 6.45
N PHE A 202 17.71 -4.51 5.62
CA PHE A 202 17.26 -3.11 5.48
C PHE A 202 15.78 -2.98 5.18
N ILE A 203 15.33 -3.66 4.12
CA ILE A 203 13.95 -3.57 3.62
C ILE A 203 12.98 -4.05 4.69
N HIS A 204 13.34 -5.09 5.42
CA HIS A 204 12.54 -5.62 6.51
C HIS A 204 12.32 -4.53 7.59
N ARG A 205 13.41 -3.92 8.07
CA ARG A 205 13.36 -2.83 9.04
C ARG A 205 12.58 -1.61 8.51
N ALA A 206 12.80 -1.25 7.25
CA ALA A 206 12.18 -0.10 6.62
C ALA A 206 10.66 -0.28 6.50
N VAL A 207 10.19 -1.47 6.13
CA VAL A 207 8.75 -1.78 6.05
C VAL A 207 8.12 -1.78 7.45
N SER A 208 8.77 -2.40 8.45
CA SER A 208 8.27 -2.38 9.82
C SER A 208 8.14 -0.94 10.35
N LEU A 209 9.20 -0.15 10.20
CA LEU A 209 9.21 1.26 10.61
C LEU A 209 8.18 2.08 9.84
N ALA A 210 8.03 1.87 8.52
CA ALA A 210 7.02 2.57 7.73
C ALA A 210 5.59 2.24 8.19
N LEU A 211 5.31 0.99 8.57
CA LEU A 211 4.02 0.60 9.16
C LEU A 211 3.79 1.28 10.51
N ASP A 212 4.80 1.30 11.38
CA ASP A 212 4.71 1.98 12.68
C ASP A 212 4.48 3.49 12.51
N LEU A 213 5.23 4.16 11.62
CA LEU A 213 5.07 5.58 11.31
C LEU A 213 3.72 5.89 10.67
N LEU A 214 3.23 5.04 9.77
CA LEU A 214 1.91 5.19 9.15
C LEU A 214 0.81 5.12 10.22
N LEU A 215 0.84 4.10 11.08
CA LEU A 215 -0.13 3.92 12.16
C LEU A 215 -0.08 5.07 13.16
N ALA A 216 1.12 5.47 13.58
CA ALA A 216 1.32 6.61 14.47
C ALA A 216 0.75 7.89 13.86
N THR A 217 1.02 8.15 12.58
CA THR A 217 0.54 9.34 11.88
C THR A 217 -0.97 9.35 11.74
N ILE A 218 -1.59 8.23 11.35
CA ILE A 218 -3.06 8.12 11.26
C ILE A 218 -3.69 8.43 12.62
N LEU A 219 -3.20 7.82 13.70
CA LEU A 219 -3.74 8.03 15.04
C LEU A 219 -3.51 9.47 15.53
N SER A 220 -2.33 10.04 15.29
CA SER A 220 -2.04 11.44 15.62
C SER A 220 -2.97 12.40 14.86
N MET A 221 -3.17 12.18 13.57
CA MET A 221 -4.04 13.01 12.73
C MET A 221 -5.50 12.89 13.16
N SER A 222 -6.00 11.68 13.41
CA SER A 222 -7.36 11.47 13.92
C SER A 222 -7.59 12.16 15.26
N LEU A 223 -6.64 12.06 16.20
CA LEU A 223 -6.74 12.71 17.50
C LEU A 223 -6.66 14.24 17.37
N GLY A 224 -5.70 14.75 16.57
CA GLY A 224 -5.54 16.18 16.32
C GLY A 224 -6.75 16.81 15.66
N MET A 225 -7.32 16.16 14.64
CA MET A 225 -8.57 16.58 14.00
C MET A 225 -9.75 16.50 14.97
N GLY A 226 -9.84 15.46 15.79
CA GLY A 226 -10.90 15.31 16.78
C GLY A 226 -10.91 16.44 17.80
N VAL A 227 -9.73 16.81 18.34
CA VAL A 227 -9.60 17.93 19.28
C VAL A 227 -9.90 19.27 18.59
N THR A 228 -9.35 19.50 17.39
CA THR A 228 -9.61 20.71 16.61
C THR A 228 -11.11 20.88 16.31
N TYR A 229 -11.77 19.79 15.90
CA TYR A 229 -13.21 19.76 15.66
C TYR A 229 -14.00 20.03 16.95
N ALA A 230 -13.62 19.42 18.08
CA ALA A 230 -14.27 19.67 19.37
C ALA A 230 -14.15 21.14 19.79
N VAL A 231 -12.96 21.73 19.68
CA VAL A 231 -12.74 23.16 19.98
C VAL A 231 -13.58 24.05 19.06
N HIS A 232 -13.65 23.73 17.77
CA HIS A 232 -14.44 24.51 16.82
C HIS A 232 -15.96 24.37 17.03
N ARG A 233 -16.44 23.21 17.47
CA ARG A 233 -17.89 22.95 17.64
C ARG A 233 -18.42 23.36 18.99
N LEU A 234 -17.62 23.20 20.04
CA LEU A 234 -18.03 23.43 21.42
C LEU A 234 -17.46 24.74 21.97
N GLY A 235 -16.40 25.28 21.36
CA GLY A 235 -15.84 26.57 21.72
C GLY A 235 -16.55 27.73 21.03
N THR A 236 -16.50 28.90 21.64
CA THR A 236 -17.00 30.15 21.04
C THR A 236 -15.87 30.91 20.38
N TYR A 237 -16.03 31.21 19.08
CA TYR A 237 -15.07 32.00 18.32
C TYR A 237 -15.09 33.46 18.79
N GLN A 238 -13.91 34.06 18.95
CA GLN A 238 -13.73 35.46 19.33
C GLN A 238 -13.21 36.26 18.13
N LEU A 239 -13.56 37.56 18.08
CA LEU A 239 -13.18 38.46 16.98
C LEU A 239 -11.65 38.58 16.79
N ASP A 240 -10.87 38.34 17.85
CA ASP A 240 -9.41 38.35 17.83
C ASP A 240 -8.79 37.04 17.26
N GLY A 241 -9.59 36.17 16.64
CA GLY A 241 -9.13 34.90 16.04
C GLY A 241 -8.93 33.74 17.02
N HIS A 242 -9.27 33.92 18.30
CA HIS A 242 -9.11 32.92 19.37
C HIS A 242 -10.41 32.13 19.59
N TYR A 243 -10.30 30.91 20.11
CA TYR A 243 -11.44 30.10 20.54
C TYR A 243 -11.53 30.10 22.07
N ARG A 244 -12.71 30.33 22.63
CA ARG A 244 -12.96 30.16 24.07
C ARG A 244 -13.61 28.80 24.32
N PHE A 245 -12.95 27.94 25.09
CA PHE A 245 -13.43 26.60 25.43
C PHE A 245 -13.24 26.34 26.93
N GLY A 246 -14.33 26.06 27.65
CA GLY A 246 -14.27 25.77 29.10
C GLY A 246 -13.65 26.87 29.95
N GLY A 247 -13.74 28.14 29.53
CA GLY A 247 -13.12 29.29 30.21
C GLY A 247 -11.68 29.58 29.81
N LEU A 248 -11.02 28.70 29.04
CA LEU A 248 -9.69 28.95 28.46
C LEU A 248 -9.80 29.63 27.10
N LEU A 249 -8.82 30.50 26.81
CA LEU A 249 -8.59 31.06 25.48
C LEU A 249 -7.55 30.22 24.76
N ILE A 250 -7.93 29.69 23.59
CA ILE A 250 -7.11 28.83 22.74
C ILE A 250 -6.76 29.60 21.47
N ALA A 251 -5.48 29.91 21.32
CA ALA A 251 -4.94 30.48 20.08
C ALA A 251 -4.82 29.38 19.00
N PRO A 252 -4.96 29.70 17.71
CA PRO A 252 -4.75 28.73 16.63
C PRO A 252 -3.37 28.05 16.69
N SER A 253 -2.31 28.81 17.02
CA SER A 253 -0.96 28.28 17.20
C SER A 253 -0.84 27.24 18.32
N ALA A 254 -1.73 27.28 19.33
CA ALA A 254 -1.77 26.27 20.38
C ALA A 254 -2.28 24.92 19.84
N LEU A 255 -3.16 24.92 18.83
CA LEU A 255 -3.62 23.71 18.16
C LEU A 255 -2.51 23.10 17.29
N ASP A 256 -1.69 23.93 16.65
CA ASP A 256 -0.51 23.46 15.90
C ASP A 256 0.52 22.80 16.83
N VAL A 257 0.84 23.45 17.96
CA VAL A 257 1.73 22.89 19.00
C VAL A 257 1.15 21.61 19.58
N PHE A 258 -0.16 21.57 19.84
CA PHE A 258 -0.83 20.34 20.29
C PHE A 258 -0.65 19.20 19.29
N GLY A 259 -0.88 19.45 17.99
CA GLY A 259 -0.66 18.47 16.93
C GLY A 259 0.79 17.95 16.89
N MET A 260 1.76 18.85 17.04
CA MET A 260 3.18 18.50 17.13
C MET A 260 3.48 17.60 18.34
N VAL A 261 2.97 17.95 19.52
CA VAL A 261 3.15 17.17 20.75
C VAL A 261 2.50 15.79 20.61
N VAL A 262 1.28 15.71 20.07
CA VAL A 262 0.60 14.44 19.81
C VAL A 262 1.42 13.56 18.86
N ASN A 263 2.00 14.12 17.79
CA ASN A 263 2.86 13.38 16.88
C ASN A 263 4.10 12.81 17.59
N LEU A 264 4.79 13.65 18.38
CA LEU A 264 5.96 13.22 19.15
C LEU A 264 5.61 12.12 20.16
N VAL A 265 4.50 12.28 20.88
CA VAL A 265 4.02 11.28 21.84
C VAL A 265 3.69 9.97 21.14
N MET A 266 3.02 9.99 19.99
CA MET A 266 2.72 8.77 19.23
C MET A 266 4.00 8.09 18.73
N LEU A 267 4.99 8.85 18.27
CA LEU A 267 6.29 8.31 17.87
C LEU A 267 6.98 7.60 19.05
N LEU A 268 6.98 8.21 20.24
CA LEU A 268 7.51 7.58 21.46
C LEU A 268 6.71 6.35 21.90
N ILE A 269 5.37 6.39 21.80
CA ILE A 269 4.55 5.22 22.10
C ILE A 269 4.94 4.04 21.20
N PHE A 270 4.96 4.26 19.89
CA PHE A 270 5.19 3.20 18.91
C PHE A 270 6.62 2.68 18.93
N GLU A 271 7.61 3.57 19.02
CA GLU A 271 9.02 3.21 18.83
C GLU A 271 9.78 2.99 20.15
N LEU A 272 9.24 3.41 21.28
CA LEU A 272 9.85 3.22 22.60
C LEU A 272 8.94 2.41 23.53
N LEU A 273 7.72 2.87 23.82
CA LEU A 273 6.90 2.26 24.88
C LEU A 273 6.35 0.87 24.53
N ILE A 274 5.91 0.66 23.29
CA ILE A 274 5.39 -0.64 22.82
C ILE A 274 6.47 -1.74 22.79
N PRO A 275 7.67 -1.54 22.21
CA PRO A 275 8.67 -2.61 22.11
C PRO A 275 9.34 -2.97 23.45
N LEU A 276 9.37 -2.07 24.44
CA LEU A 276 9.97 -2.30 25.76
C LEU A 276 9.45 -3.59 26.45
N PRO A 277 8.14 -3.77 26.66
CA PRO A 277 7.59 -5.01 27.23
C PRO A 277 7.53 -6.17 26.22
N ARG A 278 7.66 -5.90 24.91
CA ARG A 278 7.45 -6.88 23.83
C ARG A 278 8.75 -7.43 23.24
N ARG A 279 9.83 -7.47 24.02
CA ARG A 279 11.16 -7.97 23.58
C ARG A 279 11.63 -7.37 22.25
N GLY A 280 11.40 -6.06 22.05
CA GLY A 280 11.80 -5.35 20.84
C GLY A 280 10.80 -5.43 19.68
N ARG A 281 9.58 -5.93 19.90
CA ARG A 281 8.54 -5.96 18.86
C ARG A 281 7.65 -4.72 18.96
N THR A 282 7.86 -3.76 18.05
CA THR A 282 6.87 -2.70 17.73
C THR A 282 5.62 -3.31 17.08
N LEU A 283 4.61 -2.52 16.73
CA LEU A 283 3.43 -3.06 16.04
C LEU A 283 3.77 -3.50 14.61
N GLY A 284 4.52 -2.68 13.88
CA GLY A 284 5.08 -3.01 12.58
C GLY A 284 6.00 -4.21 12.65
N ALA A 285 6.89 -4.28 13.65
CA ALA A 285 7.79 -5.42 13.82
C ALA A 285 7.05 -6.71 14.22
N THR A 286 5.97 -6.61 15.01
CA THR A 286 5.07 -7.74 15.33
C THR A 286 4.43 -8.27 14.06
N PHE A 287 3.89 -7.35 13.25
CA PHE A 287 3.25 -7.66 11.99
C PHE A 287 4.24 -8.30 11.00
N THR A 288 5.48 -7.80 10.97
CA THR A 288 6.53 -8.34 10.11
C THR A 288 7.40 -9.38 10.83
N HIS A 289 6.96 -10.03 11.91
CA HIS A 289 7.70 -11.11 12.60
C HIS A 289 9.21 -10.83 12.83
N MET A 290 9.57 -9.60 13.18
CA MET A 290 10.96 -9.24 13.54
C MET A 290 11.02 -8.60 14.91
N THR A 291 12.23 -8.52 15.46
CA THR A 291 12.53 -7.67 16.61
C THR A 291 13.50 -6.57 16.20
N VAL A 292 13.31 -5.37 16.76
CA VAL A 292 14.27 -4.27 16.61
C VAL A 292 15.51 -4.50 17.48
N GLU A 293 15.40 -5.36 18.49
CA GLU A 293 16.48 -5.74 19.39
C GLU A 293 17.26 -6.91 18.78
N THR A 294 18.32 -6.60 18.03
CA THR A 294 19.16 -7.58 17.29
C THR A 294 19.98 -8.52 18.17
N LYS A 295 20.24 -8.10 19.40
CA LYS A 295 21.01 -8.81 20.41
C LYS A 295 20.24 -8.72 21.70
N GLN A 296 20.20 -9.79 22.47
CA GLN A 296 19.62 -9.78 23.80
C GLN A 296 20.43 -8.84 24.70
N ARG A 297 19.73 -7.93 25.38
CA ARG A 297 20.31 -6.97 26.30
C ARG A 297 19.53 -6.94 27.60
N HIS A 298 20.23 -6.64 28.70
CA HIS A 298 19.64 -6.54 30.03
C HIS A 298 20.12 -5.28 30.77
N GLY A 299 19.31 -4.80 31.71
CA GLY A 299 19.61 -3.63 32.55
C GLY A 299 20.07 -2.40 31.74
N TRP A 300 21.22 -1.84 32.11
CA TRP A 300 21.78 -0.63 31.49
C TRP A 300 22.09 -0.76 30.00
N SER A 301 22.54 -1.93 29.54
CA SER A 301 22.82 -2.15 28.10
C SER A 301 21.55 -2.02 27.26
N ARG A 302 20.42 -2.51 27.77
CA ARG A 302 19.11 -2.41 27.12
C ARG A 302 18.59 -0.98 27.14
N PHE A 303 18.75 -0.29 28.27
CA PHE A 303 18.39 1.13 28.38
C PHE A 303 19.15 1.99 27.36
N LEU A 304 20.48 1.86 27.27
CA LEU A 304 21.29 2.61 26.30
C LEU A 304 20.89 2.31 24.85
N PHE A 305 20.56 1.05 24.56
CA PHE A 305 20.04 0.67 23.24
C PHE A 305 18.76 1.42 22.88
N TYR A 306 17.76 1.42 23.76
CA TYR A 306 16.50 2.14 23.50
C TYR A 306 16.70 3.66 23.47
N LEU A 307 17.54 4.21 24.34
CA LEU A 307 17.87 5.64 24.35
C LEU A 307 18.48 6.06 23.01
N PHE A 308 19.52 5.35 22.56
CA PHE A 308 20.21 5.70 21.32
C PHE A 308 19.36 5.43 20.08
N ARG A 309 18.61 4.32 20.05
CA ARG A 309 17.64 4.03 18.97
C ARG A 309 16.59 5.14 18.87
N THR A 310 16.00 5.53 20.00
CA THR A 310 14.98 6.58 20.05
C THR A 310 15.57 7.92 19.61
N ALA A 311 16.78 8.26 20.05
CA ALA A 311 17.46 9.48 19.61
C ALA A 311 17.68 9.51 18.09
N VAL A 312 18.10 8.41 17.48
CA VAL A 312 18.26 8.30 16.02
C VAL A 312 16.91 8.44 15.30
N ILE A 313 15.85 7.79 15.80
CA ILE A 313 14.51 7.88 15.21
C ILE A 313 13.96 9.30 15.32
N LEU A 314 14.05 9.93 16.49
CA LEU A 314 13.61 11.31 16.70
C LEU A 314 14.41 12.27 15.83
N ALA A 315 15.73 12.09 15.72
CA ALA A 315 16.55 12.92 14.85
C ALA A 315 16.10 12.85 13.39
N VAL A 316 15.70 11.68 12.88
CA VAL A 316 15.27 11.53 11.48
C VAL A 316 13.80 11.91 11.26
N PHE A 317 12.90 11.47 12.14
CA PHE A 317 11.44 11.51 11.94
C PHE A 317 10.70 12.47 12.89
N GLY A 318 11.42 13.22 13.72
CA GLY A 318 10.83 14.24 14.58
C GLY A 318 10.27 15.43 13.79
N PRO A 319 9.48 16.30 14.46
CA PRO A 319 8.77 17.42 13.83
C PRO A 319 9.70 18.63 13.59
N TRP A 320 10.80 18.42 12.88
CA TRP A 320 11.82 19.44 12.63
C TRP A 320 11.42 20.38 11.49
N THR A 321 11.73 21.67 11.65
CA THR A 321 11.46 22.72 10.65
C THR A 321 12.74 23.47 10.26
N GLY A 322 12.70 24.21 9.15
CA GLY A 322 13.80 25.05 8.68
C GLY A 322 15.11 24.28 8.45
N ASN A 323 16.23 24.88 8.85
CA ASN A 323 17.57 24.31 8.65
C ASN A 323 17.76 22.95 9.33
N VAL A 324 17.08 22.72 10.46
CA VAL A 324 17.14 21.44 11.18
C VAL A 324 16.57 20.33 10.31
N GLN A 325 15.47 20.57 9.60
CA GLN A 325 14.87 19.60 8.69
C GLN A 325 15.82 19.19 7.55
N ILE A 326 16.62 20.13 7.04
CA ILE A 326 17.61 19.84 6.00
C ILE A 326 18.73 18.96 6.58
N ALA A 327 19.24 19.32 7.76
CA ALA A 327 20.28 18.55 8.44
C ALA A 327 19.83 17.10 8.75
N THR A 328 18.58 16.89 9.13
CA THR A 328 18.05 15.56 9.45
C THR A 328 17.81 14.70 8.21
N ARG A 329 17.46 15.30 7.06
CA ARG A 329 17.45 14.60 5.77
C ARG A 329 18.85 14.16 5.33
N ILE A 330 19.87 15.00 5.55
CA ILE A 330 21.26 14.63 5.31
C ILE A 330 21.67 13.49 6.26
N LEU A 331 21.31 13.56 7.55
CA LEU A 331 21.54 12.49 8.51
C LEU A 331 20.90 11.16 8.05
N ALA A 332 19.67 11.19 7.52
CA ALA A 332 19.01 10.00 6.99
C ALA A 332 19.80 9.35 5.84
N LEU A 333 20.35 10.16 4.92
CA LEU A 333 21.22 9.67 3.84
C LEU A 333 22.53 9.08 4.38
N LEU A 334 23.14 9.74 5.37
CA LEU A 334 24.36 9.23 6.02
C LEU A 334 24.10 7.90 6.73
N LEU A 335 22.96 7.74 7.40
CA LEU A 335 22.56 6.48 8.03
C LEU A 335 22.31 5.37 6.98
N LEU A 336 21.75 5.72 5.82
CA LEU A 336 21.59 4.78 4.72
C LEU A 336 22.94 4.30 4.19
N VAL A 337 23.88 5.23 3.93
CA VAL A 337 25.25 4.90 3.51
C VAL A 337 25.94 4.03 4.57
N PHE A 338 25.82 4.40 5.84
CA PHE A 338 26.34 3.61 6.95
C PHE A 338 25.79 2.18 6.93
N TYR A 339 24.48 2.03 6.76
CA TYR A 339 23.85 0.72 6.67
C TYR A 339 24.34 -0.08 5.45
N LEU A 340 24.50 0.55 4.28
CA LEU A 340 25.01 -0.14 3.08
C LEU A 340 26.42 -0.71 3.29
N ILE A 341 27.25 -0.02 4.07
CA ILE A 341 28.62 -0.44 4.40
C ILE A 341 28.65 -1.49 5.53
N LYS A 342 27.98 -1.20 6.66
CA LYS A 342 28.07 -2.01 7.90
C LYS A 342 26.99 -3.08 8.02
N ARG A 343 25.95 -3.04 7.19
CA ARG A 343 24.77 -3.94 7.22
C ARG A 343 24.03 -3.99 8.55
N GLN A 344 24.21 -2.97 9.40
CA GLN A 344 23.57 -2.81 10.69
C GLN A 344 23.42 -1.31 11.00
N MET A 345 22.49 -0.95 11.88
CA MET A 345 22.31 0.44 12.30
C MET A 345 23.33 0.82 13.38
N PRO A 346 23.65 2.13 13.57
CA PRO A 346 24.62 2.54 14.59
C PRO A 346 24.28 2.03 15.99
N TYR A 347 22.99 1.99 16.36
CA TYR A 347 22.55 1.48 17.65
C TYR A 347 22.67 -0.04 17.82
N ASP A 348 22.84 -0.81 16.74
CA ASP A 348 23.09 -2.26 16.81
C ASP A 348 24.54 -2.58 17.27
N LEU A 349 25.45 -1.60 17.19
CA LEU A 349 26.83 -1.73 17.65
C LEU A 349 26.96 -1.86 19.17
N LEU A 350 25.95 -1.42 19.92
CA LEU A 350 25.95 -1.54 21.38
C LEU A 350 26.06 -3.02 21.81
N PRO A 351 26.85 -3.34 22.85
CA PRO A 351 27.07 -4.71 23.32
C PRO A 351 25.76 -5.45 23.63
N GLY A 352 25.77 -6.77 23.45
CA GLY A 352 24.65 -7.67 23.74
C GLY A 352 24.99 -9.11 23.34
N THR A 353 24.20 -10.07 23.80
CA THR A 353 24.37 -11.50 23.47
C THR A 353 23.59 -11.85 22.20
N ALA A 354 24.16 -12.69 21.34
CA ALA A 354 23.44 -13.19 20.17
C ALA A 354 22.29 -14.10 20.62
N TYR A 355 21.18 -14.09 19.88
CA TYR A 355 20.07 -15.01 20.09
C TYR A 355 20.51 -16.46 19.82
N ARG A 356 20.04 -17.41 20.64
CA ARG A 356 20.18 -18.84 20.37
C ARG A 356 19.10 -19.30 19.39
N GLU A 357 19.32 -20.43 18.71
CA GLU A 357 18.34 -21.00 17.77
C GLU A 357 16.99 -21.31 18.47
N GLU A 358 17.05 -21.81 19.71
CA GLU A 358 15.89 -22.04 20.59
C GLU A 358 15.05 -20.77 20.83
N ASP A 359 15.69 -19.61 20.96
CA ASP A 359 15.00 -18.33 21.21
C ASP A 359 14.25 -17.81 19.97
N THR A 360 14.53 -18.35 18.79
CA THR A 360 13.91 -17.94 17.52
C THR A 360 12.69 -18.79 17.15
N GLY A 361 12.34 -19.81 17.94
CA GLY A 361 11.21 -20.70 17.69
C GLY A 361 11.49 -21.79 16.64
N ALA A 362 12.77 -22.11 16.40
CA ALA A 362 13.16 -23.26 15.59
C ALA A 362 13.17 -24.52 16.46
N GLU A 363 12.01 -25.15 16.69
CA GLU A 363 11.99 -26.54 17.16
C GLU A 363 12.49 -27.45 16.01
N GLU A 364 13.38 -28.37 16.35
CA GLU A 364 13.96 -29.34 15.43
C GLU A 364 12.85 -30.09 14.68
N SER A 365 12.85 -30.02 13.34
CA SER A 365 12.17 -31.01 12.51
C SER A 365 12.96 -32.32 12.53
N PHE A 366 13.05 -32.93 13.70
CA PHE A 366 13.41 -34.33 13.82
C PHE A 366 12.13 -35.14 13.75
N ASP A 367 12.03 -35.92 12.66
CA ASP A 367 11.19 -37.09 12.44
C ASP A 367 10.13 -36.94 11.33
N ASP A 368 10.56 -37.23 10.09
CA ASP A 368 9.79 -38.12 9.23
C ASP A 368 10.73 -38.91 8.31
N ARG A 369 11.43 -39.88 8.91
CA ARG A 369 11.88 -41.09 8.20
C ARG A 369 11.32 -42.28 8.96
N ARG A 370 10.02 -42.57 8.79
CA ARG A 370 9.43 -43.93 8.85
C ARG A 370 7.91 -43.83 8.70
N GLY A 371 7.41 -44.32 7.56
CA GLY A 371 5.99 -44.51 7.26
C GLY A 371 5.80 -44.98 5.83
#